data_AF-A0A7V9SQ95-F1
#
_entry.id   AF-A0A7V9SQ95-F1
#
_cell.length_a   1.000
_cell.length_b   1.000
_cell.length_c   1.000
_cell.angle_alpha   90.00
_cell.angle_beta   90.00
_cell.angle_gamma   90.00
#
_symmetry.space_group_name_H-M   'P 1'
#
loop_
_entity.id
_entity.type
_entity.pdbx_description
1 polymer ?
#
loop_
_entity_poly.entity_id
_entity_poly.type
_entity_poly.pdbx_seq_one_letter_code
_entity_poly.pdbx_strand_id
1 'polypeptide(L)'
;MRIGLLSFVTDESMPIVDLATEAEARGFESLFVPKKAHLPVSRRTPWPGGVLPDTYKRTYDPFVALAAAAAVTSTIRLGTGICMAVARDPIITAKEVASLDAISNGRFVFGIGYGWNAEEIEDHGVPFASRAAVLREKVLAMKAIWSGDEAGFQGEHVSFEATWSWPKPRQRPHPPIVMGSRASAANFRDIADYCDGWMPIEYFGKTEPTRCCPHSTHSRRSLIDTRAEGWPARSWCSSRPPGVVALEPRSLVRRR
;
A
#
# COMPACT_ATOMS: atom_id res chain seq x y z
N MET A 1 -4.25 0.17 -18.91
CA MET A 1 -4.61 0.54 -17.52
C MET A 1 -3.91 -0.45 -16.59
N ARG A 2 -3.27 0.01 -15.50
CA ARG A 2 -2.67 -0.87 -14.48
C ARG A 2 -3.68 -1.07 -13.36
N ILE A 3 -3.92 -2.31 -12.96
CA ILE A 3 -4.91 -2.67 -11.94
C ILE A 3 -4.22 -3.54 -10.90
N GLY A 4 -4.29 -3.14 -9.62
CA GLY A 4 -3.74 -3.88 -8.49
C GLY A 4 -4.82 -4.40 -7.56
N LEU A 5 -4.43 -5.33 -6.69
CA LEU A 5 -5.25 -5.86 -5.60
C LEU A 5 -4.75 -5.31 -4.27
N LEU A 6 -5.68 -4.95 -3.39
CA LEU A 6 -5.42 -4.72 -1.96
C LEU A 6 -6.25 -5.75 -1.19
N SER A 7 -5.59 -6.67 -0.50
CA SER A 7 -6.28 -7.78 0.17
C SER A 7 -5.80 -7.97 1.59
N PHE A 8 -6.75 -8.09 2.52
CA PHE A 8 -6.47 -8.56 3.87
C PHE A 8 -6.23 -10.06 3.81
N VAL A 9 -4.98 -10.46 4.02
CA VAL A 9 -4.61 -11.87 4.11
C VAL A 9 -4.61 -12.27 5.57
N THR A 10 -5.42 -13.25 5.90
CA THR A 10 -5.67 -13.74 7.26
C THR A 10 -5.57 -15.26 7.33
N ASP A 11 -5.72 -15.82 8.53
CA ASP A 11 -5.88 -17.27 8.75
C ASP A 11 -7.20 -17.84 8.20
N GLU A 12 -8.13 -16.99 7.80
CA GLU A 12 -9.45 -17.36 7.26
C GLU A 12 -9.60 -17.02 5.76
N SER A 13 -8.62 -16.33 5.16
CA SER A 13 -8.64 -15.95 3.74
C SER A 13 -7.99 -17.01 2.85
N MET A 14 -8.09 -16.81 1.53
CA MET A 14 -7.23 -17.51 0.58
C MET A 14 -5.75 -17.39 1.00
N PRO A 15 -4.97 -18.48 0.99
CA PRO A 15 -3.54 -18.42 1.29
C PRO A 15 -2.81 -17.43 0.38
N ILE A 16 -1.79 -16.74 0.91
CA ILE A 16 -1.06 -15.71 0.15
C ILE A 16 -0.38 -16.27 -1.09
N VAL A 17 0.11 -17.50 -1.02
CA VAL A 17 0.76 -18.19 -2.14
C VAL A 17 -0.23 -18.34 -3.29
N ASP A 18 -1.41 -18.90 -3.01
CA ASP A 18 -2.46 -19.08 -4.01
C ASP A 18 -2.95 -17.73 -4.55
N LEU A 19 -3.21 -16.76 -3.66
CA LEU A 19 -3.66 -15.43 -4.07
C LEU A 19 -2.65 -14.74 -5.01
N ALA A 20 -1.35 -14.82 -4.70
CA ALA A 20 -0.31 -14.17 -5.49
C ALA A 20 -0.16 -14.84 -6.87
N THR A 21 -0.14 -16.18 -6.92
CA THR A 21 -0.09 -16.94 -8.17
C THR A 21 -1.32 -16.66 -9.04
N GLU A 22 -2.52 -16.70 -8.46
CA GLU A 22 -3.76 -16.47 -9.20
C GLU A 22 -3.90 -15.01 -9.66
N ALA A 23 -3.41 -14.05 -8.88
CA ALA A 23 -3.39 -12.64 -9.26
C ALA A 23 -2.44 -12.39 -10.43
N GLU A 24 -1.22 -12.93 -10.38
CA GLU A 24 -0.25 -12.82 -11.47
C GLU A 24 -0.78 -13.47 -12.76
N ALA A 25 -1.33 -14.69 -12.67
CA ALA A 25 -1.87 -15.41 -13.83
C ALA A 25 -3.02 -14.67 -14.54
N ARG A 26 -3.74 -13.80 -13.82
CA ARG A 26 -4.82 -12.96 -14.38
C ARG A 26 -4.36 -11.58 -14.85
N GLY A 27 -3.07 -11.29 -14.75
CA GLY A 27 -2.49 -10.03 -15.22
C GLY A 27 -2.74 -8.84 -14.30
N PHE A 28 -3.01 -9.06 -13.01
CA PHE A 28 -2.96 -7.97 -12.04
C PHE A 28 -1.53 -7.44 -11.93
N GLU A 29 -1.41 -6.11 -11.89
CA GLU A 29 -0.11 -5.43 -11.90
C GLU A 29 0.56 -5.46 -10.53
N SER A 30 -0.23 -5.45 -9.45
CA SER A 30 0.26 -5.39 -8.08
C SER A 30 -0.65 -6.12 -7.11
N LEU A 31 -0.05 -6.60 -6.01
CA LEU A 31 -0.73 -7.13 -4.84
C LEU A 31 -0.20 -6.41 -3.59
N PHE A 32 -1.11 -5.76 -2.87
CA PHE A 32 -0.86 -5.06 -1.63
C PHE A 32 -1.50 -5.77 -0.43
N VAL A 33 -0.74 -5.91 0.65
CA VAL A 33 -1.19 -6.56 1.90
C VAL A 33 -1.13 -5.56 3.06
N PRO A 34 -2.25 -5.26 3.74
CA PRO A 34 -2.27 -4.42 4.93
C PRO A 34 -1.53 -5.03 6.12
N LYS A 35 -1.03 -4.18 7.01
CA LYS A 35 -0.40 -4.58 8.28
C LYS A 35 -1.30 -4.26 9.49
N LYS A 36 -1.31 -5.17 10.45
CA LYS A 36 -1.47 -4.90 11.89
C LYS A 36 -0.44 -5.71 12.67
N ALA A 37 0.29 -5.08 13.59
CA ALA A 37 1.25 -5.79 14.42
C ALA A 37 0.51 -6.52 15.56
N HIS A 38 -0.34 -5.77 16.24
CA HIS A 38 -1.30 -6.22 17.21
C HIS A 38 -2.45 -5.21 17.21
N LEU A 39 -3.62 -5.60 17.71
CA LEU A 39 -4.74 -4.68 17.81
C LEU A 39 -5.20 -4.62 19.26
N PRO A 40 -4.95 -3.50 19.97
CA PRO A 40 -5.39 -3.37 21.35
C PRO A 40 -6.90 -3.60 21.50
N VAL A 41 -7.30 -4.23 22.60
CA VAL A 41 -8.71 -4.46 22.93
C VAL A 41 -9.41 -3.15 23.28
N SER A 42 -8.67 -2.21 23.88
CA SER A 42 -9.11 -0.84 24.11
C SER A 42 -9.60 -0.18 22.81
N ARG A 43 -10.62 0.68 22.97
CA ARG A 43 -11.24 1.45 21.89
C ARG A 43 -11.26 2.94 22.20
N ARG A 44 -10.25 3.42 22.95
CA ARG A 44 -10.03 4.86 23.18
C ARG A 44 -9.92 5.59 21.84
N THR A 45 -9.26 4.97 20.86
CA THR A 45 -9.32 5.41 19.46
C THR A 45 -10.33 4.57 18.68
N PRO A 46 -11.50 5.11 18.32
CA PRO A 46 -12.49 4.38 17.53
C PRO A 46 -11.99 4.13 16.11
N TRP A 47 -12.41 3.01 15.50
CA TRP A 47 -12.12 2.77 14.09
C TRP A 47 -12.92 3.78 13.23
N PRO A 48 -12.29 4.49 12.27
CA PRO A 48 -12.95 5.58 11.56
C PRO A 48 -14.17 5.19 10.71
N GLY A 49 -14.32 3.91 10.36
CA GLY A 49 -15.48 3.40 9.60
C GLY A 49 -16.61 2.83 10.47
N GLY A 50 -16.59 3.04 11.79
CA GLY A 50 -17.61 2.53 12.71
C GLY A 50 -17.20 1.22 13.37
N VAL A 51 -17.91 0.13 13.07
CA VAL A 51 -17.60 -1.19 13.65
C VAL A 51 -16.33 -1.73 13.03
N LEU A 52 -15.32 -1.98 13.86
CA LEU A 52 -14.03 -2.54 13.45
C LEU A 52 -14.23 -3.94 12.83
N PRO A 53 -13.82 -4.15 11.56
CA PRO A 53 -13.90 -5.47 10.93
C PRO A 53 -12.98 -6.51 11.60
N ASP A 54 -13.45 -7.76 11.68
CA ASP A 54 -12.71 -8.87 12.29
C ASP A 54 -11.36 -9.13 11.62
N THR A 55 -11.26 -8.88 10.31
CA THR A 55 -10.04 -9.07 9.52
C THR A 55 -8.84 -8.29 10.06
N TYR A 56 -9.05 -7.15 10.71
CA TYR A 56 -7.95 -6.33 11.25
C TYR A 56 -7.15 -7.00 12.36
N LYS A 57 -7.73 -7.92 13.14
CA LYS A 57 -7.00 -8.63 14.20
C LYS A 57 -6.34 -9.93 13.72
N ARG A 58 -6.56 -10.31 12.46
CA ARG A 58 -6.15 -11.61 11.89
C ARG A 58 -5.11 -11.50 10.78
N THR A 59 -4.65 -10.29 10.44
CA THR A 59 -3.68 -10.16 9.33
C THR A 59 -2.33 -10.75 9.69
N TYR A 60 -1.70 -11.42 8.73
CA TYR A 60 -0.30 -11.81 8.85
C TYR A 60 0.63 -10.59 8.90
N ASP A 61 1.86 -10.78 9.40
CA ASP A 61 2.92 -9.80 9.16
C ASP A 61 3.15 -9.70 7.63
N PRO A 62 3.13 -8.48 7.07
CA PRO A 62 3.15 -8.31 5.62
C PRO A 62 4.50 -8.67 5.01
N PHE A 63 5.63 -8.55 5.71
CA PHE A 63 6.93 -8.91 5.15
C PHE A 63 7.05 -10.42 5.00
N VAL A 64 6.53 -11.18 5.97
CA VAL A 64 6.44 -12.64 5.89
C VAL A 64 5.53 -13.07 4.74
N ALA A 65 4.31 -12.51 4.68
CA ALA A 65 3.35 -12.84 3.63
C ALA A 65 3.88 -12.50 2.23
N LEU A 66 4.48 -11.32 2.06
CA LEU A 66 5.00 -10.88 0.76
C LEU A 66 6.29 -11.60 0.37
N ALA A 67 7.11 -12.07 1.32
CA ALA A 67 8.24 -12.94 1.01
C ALA A 67 7.77 -14.29 0.43
N ALA A 68 6.71 -14.87 1.00
CA ALA A 68 6.08 -16.07 0.44
C ALA A 68 5.51 -15.82 -0.96
N ALA A 69 4.81 -14.70 -1.17
CA ALA A 69 4.32 -14.29 -2.49
C ALA A 69 5.47 -14.08 -3.49
N ALA A 70 6.59 -13.48 -3.07
CA ALA A 70 7.74 -13.20 -3.91
C ALA A 70 8.38 -14.49 -4.43
N ALA A 71 8.40 -15.55 -3.61
CA ALA A 71 9.00 -16.84 -3.98
C ALA A 71 8.21 -17.59 -5.06
N VAL A 72 6.90 -17.32 -5.21
CA VAL A 72 6.01 -18.05 -6.12
C VAL A 72 5.51 -17.22 -7.31
N THR A 73 6.01 -15.99 -7.44
CA THR A 73 5.66 -15.06 -8.52
C THR A 73 6.90 -14.46 -9.16
N SER A 74 6.76 -13.94 -10.39
CA SER A 74 7.92 -13.51 -11.19
C SER A 74 7.85 -12.06 -11.68
N THR A 75 6.66 -11.48 -11.78
CA THR A 75 6.38 -10.20 -12.45
C THR A 75 5.49 -9.24 -11.65
N ILE A 76 4.51 -9.75 -10.90
CA ILE A 76 3.57 -8.93 -10.14
C ILE A 76 4.31 -8.09 -9.10
N ARG A 77 3.95 -6.81 -8.95
CA ARG A 77 4.52 -5.97 -7.89
C ARG A 77 3.93 -6.35 -6.54
N LEU A 78 4.76 -6.35 -5.51
CA LEU A 78 4.38 -6.77 -4.17
C LEU A 78 4.53 -5.59 -3.22
N GLY A 79 3.51 -5.26 -2.45
CA GLY A 79 3.59 -4.08 -1.60
C GLY A 79 2.85 -4.15 -0.28
N THR A 80 3.26 -3.29 0.64
CA THR A 80 2.56 -3.10 1.91
C THR A 80 1.45 -2.08 1.73
N GLY A 81 0.23 -2.37 2.19
CA GLY A 81 -0.96 -1.53 1.97
C GLY A 81 -1.78 -1.27 3.25
N ILE A 82 -1.25 -0.72 4.32
CA ILE A 82 0.05 -0.06 4.48
C ILE A 82 0.80 -0.65 5.67
N CYS A 83 2.14 -0.55 5.64
CA CYS A 83 2.98 -0.85 6.78
C CYS A 83 2.93 0.31 7.78
N MET A 84 2.60 0.01 9.03
CA MET A 84 2.79 0.94 10.15
C MET A 84 4.27 0.99 10.54
N ALA A 85 5.06 1.71 9.75
CA ALA A 85 6.51 1.85 9.93
C ALA A 85 6.87 2.66 11.19
N VAL A 86 5.97 3.55 11.64
CA VAL A 86 6.15 4.29 12.90
C VAL A 86 6.31 3.38 14.11
N ALA A 87 5.72 2.19 14.08
CA ALA A 87 5.75 1.20 15.15
C ALA A 87 6.84 0.11 14.95
N ARG A 88 7.79 0.32 14.04
CA ARG A 88 8.88 -0.64 13.78
C ARG A 88 10.23 -0.01 14.08
N ASP A 89 11.20 -0.84 14.41
CA ASP A 89 12.60 -0.44 14.42
C ASP A 89 13.06 -0.10 12.99
N PRO A 90 13.66 1.07 12.74
CA PRO A 90 14.04 1.48 11.39
C PRO A 90 15.20 0.67 10.80
N ILE A 91 16.13 0.17 11.62
CA ILE A 91 17.29 -0.59 11.15
C ILE A 91 16.86 -1.99 10.70
N ILE A 92 16.05 -2.67 11.51
CA ILE A 92 15.43 -3.96 11.18
C ILE A 92 14.55 -3.80 9.95
N THR A 93 13.70 -2.76 9.91
CA THR A 93 12.82 -2.53 8.75
C THR A 93 13.61 -2.25 7.47
N ALA A 94 14.72 -1.49 7.55
CA ALA A 94 15.60 -1.26 6.40
C ALA A 94 16.13 -2.58 5.82
N LYS A 95 16.54 -3.51 6.69
CA LYS A 95 17.05 -4.84 6.34
C LYS A 95 15.95 -5.69 5.71
N GLU A 96 14.75 -5.72 6.29
CA GLU A 96 13.60 -6.47 5.77
C GLU A 96 13.20 -5.98 4.37
N VAL A 97 13.08 -4.66 4.18
CA VAL A 97 12.75 -4.03 2.90
C VAL A 97 13.81 -4.36 1.85
N ALA A 98 15.09 -4.20 2.16
CA ALA A 98 16.17 -4.50 1.21
C ALA A 98 16.23 -5.99 0.85
N SER A 99 15.99 -6.88 1.82
CA SER A 99 15.97 -8.32 1.61
C SER A 99 14.78 -8.75 0.76
N LEU A 100 13.59 -8.25 1.05
CA LEU A 100 12.39 -8.54 0.26
C LEU A 100 12.48 -7.97 -1.15
N ASP A 101 13.08 -6.79 -1.32
CA ASP A 101 13.35 -6.22 -2.64
C ASP A 101 14.32 -7.10 -3.45
N ALA A 102 15.37 -7.63 -2.82
CA ALA A 102 16.28 -8.57 -3.45
C ALA A 102 15.59 -9.91 -3.82
N ILE A 103 14.87 -10.52 -2.88
CA ILE A 103 14.13 -11.79 -3.08
C ILE A 103 13.08 -11.64 -4.19
N SER A 104 12.36 -10.53 -4.19
CA SER A 104 11.35 -10.23 -5.22
C SER A 104 11.95 -9.78 -6.53
N ASN A 105 13.28 -9.74 -6.69
CA ASN A 105 13.94 -9.32 -7.91
C ASN A 105 13.58 -7.86 -8.29
N GLY A 106 13.42 -6.97 -7.32
CA GLY A 106 13.15 -5.55 -7.53
C GLY A 106 11.67 -5.22 -7.79
N ARG A 107 10.75 -6.01 -7.24
CA ARG A 107 9.30 -5.84 -7.43
C ARG A 107 8.60 -5.22 -6.22
N PHE A 108 9.33 -4.91 -5.16
CA PHE A 108 8.73 -4.46 -3.92
C PHE A 108 8.29 -2.99 -3.96
N VAL A 109 7.16 -2.69 -3.33
CA VAL A 109 6.65 -1.32 -3.10
C VAL A 109 6.41 -1.15 -1.62
N PHE A 110 7.13 -0.22 -1.00
CA PHE A 110 7.03 0.01 0.43
C PHE A 110 5.95 1.04 0.75
N GLY A 111 4.70 0.58 0.86
CA GLY A 111 3.62 1.42 1.32
C GLY A 111 3.66 1.63 2.83
N ILE A 112 3.67 2.88 3.28
CA ILE A 112 3.79 3.29 4.68
C ILE A 112 2.58 4.11 5.11
N GLY A 113 2.41 4.28 6.42
CA GLY A 113 1.59 5.40 6.90
C GLY A 113 1.73 5.65 8.39
N TYR A 114 1.05 6.70 8.83
CA TYR A 114 1.17 7.26 10.18
C TYR A 114 0.62 6.35 11.29
N GLY A 115 -0.24 5.39 10.92
CA GLY A 115 -1.06 4.63 11.87
C GLY A 115 -2.19 5.48 12.46
N TRP A 116 -3.35 4.85 12.66
CA TRP A 116 -4.57 5.54 13.10
C TRP A 116 -4.94 5.26 14.55
N ASN A 117 -4.46 4.17 15.14
CA ASN A 117 -4.83 3.72 16.48
C ASN A 117 -3.77 4.20 17.49
N ALA A 118 -4.16 5.05 18.45
CA ALA A 118 -3.22 5.63 19.39
C ALA A 118 -2.66 4.60 20.35
N GLU A 119 -3.50 3.72 20.88
CA GLU A 119 -3.12 2.62 21.76
C GLU A 119 -2.06 1.74 21.08
N GLU A 120 -2.29 1.36 19.83
CA GLU A 120 -1.38 0.48 19.08
C GLU A 120 -0.01 1.14 18.91
N ILE A 121 0.04 2.44 18.61
CA ILE A 121 1.30 3.17 18.42
C ILE A 121 2.04 3.37 19.75
N GLU A 122 1.31 3.71 20.81
CA GLU A 122 1.87 3.95 22.14
C GLU A 122 2.44 2.68 22.76
N ASP A 123 1.87 1.51 22.48
CA ASP A 123 2.42 0.21 22.88
C ASP A 123 3.82 -0.04 22.31
N HIS A 124 4.18 0.63 21.20
CA HIS A 124 5.53 0.59 20.59
C HIS A 124 6.43 1.75 21.04
N GLY A 125 6.07 2.43 22.13
CA GLY A 125 6.88 3.48 22.76
C GLY A 125 6.89 4.81 22.01
N VAL A 126 5.98 5.03 21.05
CA VAL A 126 5.87 6.28 20.31
C VAL A 126 4.67 7.09 20.82
N PRO A 127 4.87 8.29 21.39
CA PRO A 127 3.76 9.17 21.71
C PRO A 127 2.92 9.46 20.46
N PHE A 128 1.61 9.28 20.53
CA PHE A 128 0.75 9.38 19.35
C PHE A 128 0.85 10.75 18.65
N ALA A 129 1.09 11.81 19.41
CA ALA A 129 1.23 13.17 18.90
C ALA A 129 2.49 13.37 18.02
N SER A 130 3.60 12.65 18.30
CA SER A 130 4.85 12.78 17.55
C SER A 130 4.97 11.80 16.36
N ARG A 131 3.96 10.93 16.16
CA ARG A 131 4.01 9.84 15.16
C ARG A 131 4.40 10.26 13.74
N ALA A 132 4.03 11.47 13.32
CA ALA A 132 4.38 11.99 11.99
C ALA A 132 5.88 12.35 11.89
N ALA A 133 6.41 13.04 12.90
CA ALA A 133 7.84 13.36 12.99
C ALA A 133 8.68 12.08 13.11
N VAL A 134 8.27 11.14 13.96
CA VAL A 134 8.92 9.83 14.11
C VAL A 134 8.89 9.03 12.79
N LEU A 135 7.76 8.99 12.09
CA LEU A 135 7.68 8.31 10.79
C LEU A 135 8.65 8.91 9.78
N ARG A 136 8.69 10.25 9.68
CA ARG A 136 9.60 10.96 8.80
C ARG A 136 11.05 10.56 9.06
N GLU A 137 11.50 10.63 10.32
CA GLU A 137 12.88 10.25 10.66
C GLU A 137 13.17 8.79 10.39
N LYS A 138 12.24 7.87 10.68
CA LYS A 138 12.41 6.46 10.34
C LYS A 138 12.58 6.24 8.84
N VAL A 139 11.83 6.97 8.01
CA VAL A 139 11.99 6.88 6.54
C VAL A 139 13.35 7.42 6.11
N LEU A 140 13.78 8.58 6.62
CA LEU A 140 15.08 9.16 6.28
C LEU A 140 16.25 8.29 6.75
N ALA A 141 16.15 7.70 7.94
CA ALA A 141 17.10 6.73 8.46
C ALA A 141 17.21 5.50 7.56
N MET A 142 16.08 4.92 7.12
CA MET A 142 16.10 3.79 6.18
C MET A 142 16.76 4.18 4.85
N LYS A 143 16.43 5.37 4.29
CA LYS A 143 17.07 5.87 3.07
C LYS A 143 18.58 6.07 3.24
N ALA A 144 19.04 6.55 4.40
CA ALA A 144 20.46 6.67 4.71
C ALA A 144 21.15 5.30 4.72
N ILE A 145 20.54 4.30 5.37
CA ILE A 145 21.07 2.92 5.41
C ILE A 145 21.27 2.33 4.00
N TRP A 146 20.37 2.67 3.07
CA TRP A 146 20.42 2.16 1.69
C TRP A 146 21.37 2.92 0.75
N SER A 147 21.83 4.13 1.10
CA SER A 147 22.51 5.04 0.16
C SER A 147 24.02 4.80 0.00
N GLY A 148 24.67 4.18 0.98
CA GLY A 148 26.12 3.96 0.99
C GLY A 148 26.50 2.64 1.66
N ASP A 149 27.76 2.23 1.53
CA ASP A 149 28.27 1.00 2.16
C ASP A 149 28.21 1.10 3.69
N GLU A 150 28.80 2.16 4.22
CA GLU A 150 28.67 2.65 5.60
C GLU A 150 27.66 3.80 5.66
N ALA A 151 26.74 3.76 6.62
CA ALA A 151 25.74 4.80 6.82
C ALA A 151 25.41 5.01 8.30
N GLY A 152 25.30 6.27 8.72
CA GLY A 152 24.77 6.68 10.02
C GLY A 152 23.60 7.63 9.86
N PHE A 153 22.88 7.91 10.95
CA PHE A 153 21.78 8.87 10.95
C PHE A 153 21.70 9.59 12.29
N GLN A 154 21.45 10.90 12.25
CA GLN A 154 21.30 11.72 13.45
C GLN A 154 20.03 12.56 13.35
N GLY A 155 19.00 12.15 14.09
CA GLY A 155 17.73 12.85 14.25
C GLY A 155 17.34 13.01 15.72
N GLU A 156 16.17 13.57 15.97
CA GLU A 156 15.60 13.77 17.31
C GLU A 156 15.04 12.47 17.89
N HIS A 157 14.47 11.61 17.04
CA HIS A 157 13.79 10.37 17.40
C HIS A 157 14.55 9.11 16.98
N VAL A 158 15.38 9.21 15.94
CA VAL A 158 16.23 8.12 15.46
C VAL A 158 17.67 8.60 15.38
N SER A 159 18.58 7.86 15.99
CA SER A 159 20.02 8.12 15.90
C SER A 159 20.79 6.80 15.97
N PHE A 160 21.80 6.66 15.12
CA PHE A 160 22.78 5.57 15.17
C PHE A 160 24.07 5.98 14.45
N GLU A 161 25.19 5.47 14.97
CA GLU A 161 26.52 5.62 14.38
C GLU A 161 26.64 4.90 13.03
N ALA A 162 27.69 5.22 12.28
CA ALA A 162 27.96 4.57 11.00
C ALA A 162 27.96 3.04 11.12
N THR A 163 27.18 2.37 10.27
CA THR A 163 26.99 0.92 10.28
C THR A 163 26.96 0.35 8.87
N TRP A 164 27.33 -0.93 8.74
CA TRP A 164 27.11 -1.71 7.53
C TRP A 164 25.75 -2.40 7.59
N SER A 165 24.98 -2.27 6.52
CA SER A 165 23.74 -3.02 6.34
C SER A 165 23.63 -3.52 4.91
N TRP A 166 23.80 -4.83 4.76
CA TRP A 166 23.68 -5.55 3.49
C TRP A 166 22.61 -6.65 3.59
N PRO A 167 21.88 -6.98 2.51
CA PRO A 167 22.01 -6.43 1.16
C PRO A 167 21.51 -4.99 1.07
N LYS A 168 22.02 -4.22 0.09
CA LYS A 168 21.36 -2.98 -0.34
C LYS A 168 20.14 -3.35 -1.20
N PRO A 169 19.10 -2.51 -1.26
CA PRO A 169 18.00 -2.74 -2.18
C PRO A 169 18.49 -2.91 -3.61
N ARG A 170 17.79 -3.75 -4.37
CA ARG A 170 18.06 -3.97 -5.78
C ARG A 170 17.60 -2.78 -6.62
N GLN A 171 16.43 -2.22 -6.27
CA GLN A 171 15.92 -1.01 -6.88
C GLN A 171 16.76 0.21 -6.48
N ARG A 172 16.98 1.13 -7.42
CA ARG A 172 17.73 2.37 -7.22
C ARG A 172 16.80 3.59 -7.35
N PRO A 173 16.92 4.62 -6.49
CA PRO A 173 17.83 4.70 -5.33
C PRO A 173 17.45 3.75 -4.18
N HIS A 174 16.17 3.39 -4.07
CA HIS A 174 15.61 2.43 -3.12
C HIS A 174 14.27 1.91 -3.68
N PRO A 175 13.58 0.95 -3.03
CA PRO A 175 12.23 0.57 -3.44
C PRO A 175 11.28 1.78 -3.30
N PRO A 176 10.29 1.95 -4.20
CA PRO A 176 9.35 3.06 -4.12
C PRO A 176 8.61 3.08 -2.79
N ILE A 177 8.62 4.23 -2.13
CA ILE A 177 7.93 4.47 -0.87
C ILE A 177 6.63 5.21 -1.17
N VAL A 178 5.50 4.60 -0.82
CA VAL A 178 4.17 5.18 -1.10
C VAL A 178 3.46 5.46 0.21
N MET A 179 2.99 6.68 0.42
CA MET A 179 2.29 7.02 1.66
C MET A 179 0.79 6.79 1.56
N GLY A 180 0.25 5.98 2.47
CA GLY A 180 -1.17 5.89 2.74
C GLY A 180 -1.66 7.05 3.60
N SER A 181 -2.43 7.95 3.01
CA SER A 181 -2.97 9.11 3.74
C SER A 181 -4.25 9.67 3.11
N ARG A 182 -5.01 10.44 3.89
CA ARG A 182 -6.11 11.26 3.35
C ARG A 182 -5.55 12.44 2.57
N ALA A 183 -6.31 12.95 1.61
CA ALA A 183 -5.95 14.19 0.92
C ALA A 183 -5.91 15.37 1.91
N SER A 184 -4.75 15.99 2.06
CA SER A 184 -4.58 17.25 2.80
C SER A 184 -3.29 17.94 2.38
N ALA A 185 -3.22 19.27 2.50
CA ALA A 185 -2.00 20.01 2.16
C ALA A 185 -0.79 19.57 3.00
N ALA A 186 -0.99 19.19 4.27
CA ALA A 186 0.07 18.68 5.12
C ALA A 186 0.60 17.33 4.62
N ASN A 187 -0.29 16.38 4.33
CA ASN A 187 0.12 15.06 3.84
C ASN A 187 0.81 15.14 2.48
N PHE A 188 0.38 16.04 1.58
CA PHE A 188 1.06 16.23 0.30
C PHE A 188 2.46 16.84 0.45
N ARG A 189 2.68 17.69 1.45
CA ARG A 189 4.05 18.17 1.77
C ARG A 189 4.93 17.03 2.24
N ASP A 190 4.44 16.20 3.15
CA ASP A 190 5.18 15.03 3.65
C ASP A 190 5.50 14.03 2.53
N ILE A 191 4.53 13.78 1.65
CA ILE A 191 4.72 12.92 0.47
C ILE A 191 5.83 13.49 -0.42
N ALA A 192 5.80 14.79 -0.72
CA ALA A 192 6.80 15.43 -1.56
C ALA A 192 8.18 15.51 -0.89
N ASP A 193 8.25 15.54 0.44
CA ASP A 193 9.50 15.63 1.21
C ASP A 193 10.24 14.29 1.27
N TYR A 194 9.55 13.18 1.56
CA TYR A 194 10.23 11.89 1.82
C TYR A 194 9.60 10.64 1.18
N CYS A 195 8.59 10.76 0.34
CA CYS A 195 7.98 9.62 -0.38
C CYS A 195 8.08 9.76 -1.90
N ASP A 196 7.76 8.69 -2.62
CA ASP A 196 7.78 8.63 -4.10
C ASP A 196 6.36 8.57 -4.69
N GLY A 197 5.34 8.41 -3.84
CA GLY A 197 3.95 8.32 -4.27
C GLY A 197 2.93 8.41 -3.16
N TRP A 198 1.66 8.46 -3.57
CA TRP A 198 0.50 8.55 -2.68
C TRP A 198 -0.46 7.37 -2.91
N MET A 199 -0.89 6.75 -1.82
CA MET A 199 -1.97 5.76 -1.77
C MET A 199 -3.16 6.41 -1.06
N PRO A 200 -4.21 6.83 -1.79
CA PRO A 200 -5.34 7.51 -1.17
C PRO A 200 -6.08 6.56 -0.22
N ILE A 201 -6.27 6.99 1.03
CA ILE A 201 -7.10 6.28 2.00
C ILE A 201 -8.38 7.09 2.21
N GLU A 202 -9.50 6.58 1.70
CA GLU A 202 -10.82 7.10 2.01
C GLU A 202 -11.50 6.16 3.01
N TYR A 203 -11.77 6.67 4.22
CA TYR A 203 -12.76 6.03 5.08
C TYR A 203 -14.12 6.45 4.52
N PHE A 204 -14.96 5.49 4.13
CA PHE A 204 -16.36 5.72 3.79
C PHE A 204 -17.15 6.09 5.07
N GLY A 205 -16.82 7.22 5.67
CA GLY A 205 -17.52 7.87 6.77
C GLY A 205 -17.90 9.27 6.31
N LYS A 206 -19.20 9.58 6.41
CA LYS A 206 -19.87 10.81 5.91
C LYS A 206 -18.99 12.07 6.05
N THR A 207 -18.34 12.48 4.98
CA THR A 207 -17.87 13.86 4.82
C THR A 207 -18.33 14.34 3.46
N GLU A 208 -19.09 15.44 3.47
CA GLU A 208 -19.46 16.21 2.30
C GLU A 208 -18.26 16.41 1.36
N PRO A 209 -18.49 16.47 0.04
CA PRO A 209 -17.41 16.65 -0.92
C PRO A 209 -16.71 17.99 -0.63
N THR A 210 -15.52 17.93 -0.03
CA THR A 210 -14.56 19.03 -0.06
C THR A 210 -14.31 19.36 -1.52
N ARG A 211 -14.86 20.49 -1.96
CA ARG A 211 -14.67 21.08 -3.29
C ARG A 211 -13.18 21.40 -3.47
N CYS A 212 -12.40 20.45 -3.98
CA CYS A 212 -11.03 20.71 -4.42
C CYS A 212 -10.95 21.32 -5.83
N CYS A 213 -12.07 21.40 -6.57
CA CYS A 213 -12.13 22.14 -7.83
C CYS A 213 -13.49 22.87 -7.98
N PRO A 214 -13.53 24.21 -8.13
CA PRO A 214 -14.64 24.84 -8.81
C PRO A 214 -14.45 24.56 -10.31
N HIS A 215 -15.54 24.33 -11.05
CA HIS A 215 -15.60 24.03 -12.50
C HIS A 215 -15.56 22.55 -12.91
N SER A 216 -16.63 21.81 -12.60
CA SER A 216 -17.29 20.93 -13.58
C SER A 216 -18.59 20.38 -13.00
N THR A 217 -19.68 21.09 -13.24
CA THR A 217 -21.04 20.56 -13.06
C THR A 217 -21.42 19.75 -14.29
N HIS A 218 -21.31 18.43 -14.23
CA HIS A 218 -22.19 17.55 -15.01
C HIS A 218 -22.73 16.42 -14.14
N SER A 219 -24.02 16.17 -14.36
CA SER A 219 -24.98 15.54 -13.49
C SER A 219 -24.77 14.03 -13.35
N ARG A 220 -24.96 13.53 -12.11
CA ARG A 220 -25.09 12.10 -11.81
C ARG A 220 -26.49 11.63 -12.20
N ARG A 221 -26.60 10.63 -13.06
CA ARG A 221 -27.73 9.69 -13.07
C ARG A 221 -27.23 8.34 -12.58
N SER A 222 -27.67 7.96 -11.39
CA SER A 222 -27.47 6.63 -10.82
C SER A 222 -28.39 5.63 -11.51
N LEU A 223 -27.82 4.58 -12.08
CA LEU A 223 -28.52 3.35 -12.41
C LEU A 223 -27.68 2.22 -11.84
N ILE A 224 -28.18 1.61 -10.77
CA ILE A 224 -28.12 0.17 -10.45
C ILE A 224 -29.09 0.01 -9.27
N ASP A 225 -30.30 -0.44 -9.61
CA ASP A 225 -31.25 -1.05 -8.70
C ASP A 225 -30.84 -2.52 -8.53
N THR A 226 -30.81 -3.01 -7.30
CA THR A 226 -30.40 -4.38 -6.95
C THR A 226 -31.56 -5.06 -6.28
N ARG A 227 -32.35 -5.82 -7.05
CA ARG A 227 -33.22 -6.88 -6.50
C ARG A 227 -33.35 -8.07 -7.44
N ALA A 228 -33.32 -9.23 -6.79
CA ALA A 228 -33.93 -10.50 -7.15
C ALA A 228 -33.11 -11.52 -7.98
N GLU A 229 -32.72 -12.57 -7.23
CA GLU A 229 -33.02 -13.98 -7.50
C GLU A 229 -32.09 -14.84 -8.39
N GLY A 230 -31.48 -15.84 -7.73
CA GLY A 230 -31.48 -17.24 -8.17
C GLY A 230 -30.54 -17.63 -9.32
N TRP A 231 -29.40 -18.25 -9.00
CA TRP A 231 -28.54 -18.89 -10.00
C TRP A 231 -28.40 -20.40 -9.73
N PRO A 232 -28.79 -21.27 -10.67
CA PRO A 232 -28.14 -22.55 -10.85
C PRO A 232 -27.39 -22.62 -12.19
N ALA A 233 -26.51 -23.62 -12.26
CA ALA A 233 -25.36 -23.73 -13.14
C ALA A 233 -25.63 -24.17 -14.59
N ARG A 234 -24.61 -23.92 -15.43
CA ARG A 234 -24.24 -24.53 -16.74
C ARG A 234 -25.07 -24.14 -17.97
N SER A 235 -24.42 -23.45 -18.91
CA SER A 235 -24.02 -23.98 -20.22
C SER A 235 -23.46 -22.87 -21.11
N TRP A 236 -22.32 -23.12 -21.72
CA TRP A 236 -21.79 -22.33 -22.83
C TRP A 236 -22.77 -22.38 -24.01
N CYS A 237 -23.16 -21.22 -24.55
CA CYS A 237 -23.47 -21.09 -25.97
C CYS A 237 -23.30 -19.64 -26.43
N SER A 238 -22.77 -19.54 -27.65
CA SER A 238 -22.37 -18.38 -28.43
C SER A 238 -23.49 -17.41 -28.77
N SER A 239 -23.24 -16.11 -28.57
CA SER A 239 -23.74 -15.02 -29.44
C SER A 239 -23.20 -13.65 -29.02
N ARG A 240 -22.41 -12.98 -29.89
CA ARG A 240 -22.35 -11.50 -30.01
C ARG A 240 -23.67 -11.01 -30.64
N PRO A 241 -24.10 -9.71 -30.63
CA PRO A 241 -23.31 -8.43 -30.62
C PRO A 241 -24.09 -7.27 -29.89
N PRO A 242 -24.03 -5.95 -30.21
CA PRO A 242 -23.00 -5.07 -30.83
C PRO A 242 -22.66 -3.81 -29.96
N GLY A 243 -21.59 -3.08 -30.33
CA GLY A 243 -21.48 -1.64 -30.03
C GLY A 243 -20.21 -1.16 -29.30
N VAL A 244 -19.02 -1.36 -29.88
CA VAL A 244 -17.80 -0.64 -29.49
C VAL A 244 -17.51 0.40 -30.57
N VAL A 245 -17.54 1.68 -30.20
CA VAL A 245 -16.94 2.77 -31.00
C VAL A 245 -15.47 2.83 -30.64
N ALA A 246 -14.62 2.37 -31.56
CA ALA A 246 -13.17 2.53 -31.47
C ALA A 246 -12.77 3.89 -32.06
N LEU A 247 -11.93 4.63 -31.34
CA LEU A 247 -11.23 5.80 -31.88
C LEU A 247 -9.88 5.33 -32.43
N GLU A 248 -9.70 5.41 -33.75
CA GLU A 248 -8.42 5.17 -34.43
C GLU A 248 -7.44 6.34 -34.26
N PRO A 249 -6.12 6.09 -34.12
CA PRO A 249 -5.11 7.12 -34.19
C PRO A 249 -4.73 7.43 -35.65
N ARG A 250 -4.93 8.68 -36.07
CA ARG A 250 -4.45 9.18 -37.37
C ARG A 250 -2.92 9.18 -37.41
N SER A 251 -2.37 8.42 -38.35
CA SER A 251 -1.00 8.51 -38.85
C SER A 251 -0.71 9.88 -39.47
N LEU A 252 0.36 10.55 -39.01
CA LEU A 252 0.97 11.67 -39.73
C LEU A 252 2.21 11.19 -40.49
N VAL A 253 2.10 11.33 -41.80
CA VAL A 253 3.06 10.98 -42.84
C VAL A 253 4.22 11.97 -42.86
N ARG A 254 5.45 11.44 -42.95
CA ARG A 254 6.67 12.15 -43.34
C ARG A 254 6.50 12.77 -44.74
N ARG A 255 6.91 14.04 -44.90
CA ARG A 255 7.33 14.58 -46.20
C ARG A 255 8.67 15.31 -46.03
N ARG A 256 9.64 14.78 -46.80
CA ARG A 256 10.90 15.34 -47.32
C ARG A 256 11.93 15.81 -46.31
#